data_AF-A0A350V279-F1
#
_entry.id   AF-A0A350V279-F1
#
_cell.length_a   1.000
_cell.length_b   1.000
_cell.length_c   1.000
_cell.angle_alpha   90.00
_cell.angle_beta   90.00
_cell.angle_gamma   90.00
#
_symmetry.space_group_name_H-M   'P 1'
#
loop_
_entity.id
_entity.type
_entity.pdbx_description
1 polymer ?
#
loop_
_entity_poly.entity_id
_entity_poly.type
_entity_poly.pdbx_seq_one_letter_code
_entity_poly.pdbx_strand_id
1 'polypeptide(L)'
;MKNNLSIILKKQGYHKIFLRNNGAGHFKLNIKVNCTTGNFILDTGASHTVVDEAASGKFSLKFSNKASKDAGGLGNSALKTRKSTGNMIDLKGFQIKKA
;
A
#
# COMPACT_ATOMS: atom_id res chain seq x y z
N MET A 1 19.64 32.52 0.08
CA MET A 1 19.49 31.15 0.62
C MET A 1 19.06 30.23 -0.51
N LYS A 2 19.79 29.14 -0.79
CA LYS A 2 19.34 28.15 -1.80
C LYS A 2 18.05 27.50 -1.29
N ASN A 3 16.95 27.67 -2.02
CA ASN A 3 15.68 26.98 -1.76
C ASN A 3 15.87 25.47 -1.94
N ASN A 4 16.24 24.79 -0.85
CA ASN A 4 16.43 23.37 -0.86
C ASN A 4 15.06 22.69 -0.90
N LEU A 5 14.73 22.07 -2.04
CA LEU A 5 13.47 21.36 -2.26
C LEU A 5 13.11 20.41 -1.11
N SER A 6 14.10 19.72 -0.53
CA SER A 6 13.84 18.80 0.59
C SER A 6 13.32 19.53 1.85
N ILE A 7 13.76 20.76 2.09
CA ILE A 7 13.28 21.57 3.23
C ILE A 7 11.84 22.00 2.97
N ILE A 8 11.54 22.46 1.75
CA ILE A 8 10.19 22.89 1.36
C ILE A 8 9.21 21.72 1.46
N LEU A 9 9.54 20.57 0.87
CA LEU A 9 8.68 19.39 0.89
C LEU A 9 8.46 18.86 2.31
N LYS A 10 9.50 18.81 3.16
CA LYS A 10 9.35 18.39 4.56
C LYS A 10 8.40 19.30 5.33
N LYS A 11 8.48 20.63 5.12
CA LYS A 11 7.54 21.60 5.72
C LYS A 11 6.10 21.37 5.25
N GLN A 12 5.90 20.83 4.05
CA GLN A 12 4.59 20.45 3.50
C GLN A 12 4.15 19.04 3.90
N GLY A 13 4.85 18.37 4.82
CA GLY A 13 4.49 17.04 5.31
C GLY A 13 5.03 15.87 4.47
N TYR A 14 5.94 16.12 3.52
CA TYR A 14 6.61 15.04 2.79
C TYR A 14 7.41 14.15 3.74
N HIS A 15 7.12 12.85 3.70
CA HIS A 15 7.84 11.84 4.46
C HIS A 15 8.78 11.04 3.54
N LYS A 16 10.08 11.08 3.83
CA LYS A 16 11.09 10.40 3.00
C LYS A 16 11.15 8.92 3.38
N ILE A 17 10.84 8.03 2.44
CA ILE A 17 10.99 6.58 2.58
C ILE A 17 11.99 6.08 1.52
N PHE A 18 13.02 5.36 1.96
CA PHE A 18 13.95 4.71 1.04
C PHE A 18 13.31 3.48 0.42
N LEU A 19 13.21 3.47 -0.92
CA LEU A 19 12.75 2.35 -1.72
C LEU A 19 13.93 1.42 -2.05
N ARG A 20 13.67 0.12 -2.17
CA ARG A 20 14.65 -0.86 -2.67
C ARG A 20 14.10 -1.53 -3.92
N ASN A 21 14.92 -1.76 -4.93
CA ASN A 21 14.50 -2.54 -6.09
C ASN A 21 14.53 -4.05 -5.77
N ASN A 22 13.73 -4.84 -6.48
CA ASN A 22 13.85 -6.29 -6.53
C ASN A 22 14.61 -6.74 -7.79
N GLY A 23 14.90 -8.04 -7.91
CA GLY A 23 15.54 -8.60 -9.10
C GLY A 23 14.68 -8.55 -10.38
N ALA A 24 13.44 -8.10 -10.29
CA ALA A 24 12.49 -7.97 -11.40
C ALA A 24 12.21 -6.50 -11.79
N GLY A 25 12.95 -5.53 -11.24
CA GLY A 25 12.83 -4.11 -11.62
C GLY A 25 11.73 -3.32 -10.90
N HIS A 26 11.02 -3.92 -9.94
CA HIS A 26 10.00 -3.23 -9.15
C HIS A 26 10.54 -2.74 -7.79
N PHE A 27 10.14 -1.53 -7.39
CA PHE A 27 10.36 -1.06 -6.04
C PHE A 27 9.56 -1.87 -5.03
N LYS A 28 10.26 -2.46 -4.07
CA LYS A 28 9.70 -3.13 -2.90
C LYS A 28 9.70 -2.21 -1.69
N LEU A 29 8.62 -2.34 -0.92
CA LEU A 29 8.39 -1.69 0.35
C LEU A 29 8.19 -2.76 1.42
N ASN A 30 8.93 -2.65 2.53
CA ASN A 30 8.65 -3.41 3.73
C ASN A 30 7.77 -2.55 4.64
N ILE A 31 6.54 -3.00 4.87
CA ILE A 31 5.51 -2.23 5.56
C ILE A 31 4.84 -3.14 6.59
N LYS A 32 4.18 -2.57 7.59
CA LYS A 32 3.28 -3.33 8.46
C LYS A 32 1.84 -3.05 8.07
N VAL A 33 1.04 -4.11 7.96
CA VAL A 33 -0.41 -4.04 7.83
C VAL A 33 -1.00 -4.72 9.06
N ASN A 34 -1.79 -3.99 9.85
CA ASN A 34 -2.36 -4.45 11.11
C ASN A 34 -1.31 -5.08 12.03
N CYS A 35 -0.18 -4.40 12.20
CA CYS A 35 0.99 -4.83 12.99
C CYS A 35 1.81 -5.99 12.39
N THR A 36 1.37 -6.63 11.30
CA THR A 36 2.11 -7.71 10.63
C THR A 36 2.98 -7.18 9.50
N THR A 37 4.27 -7.51 9.50
CA THR A 37 5.21 -7.13 8.45
C THR A 37 4.96 -7.90 7.14
N GLY A 38 5.00 -7.18 6.02
CA GLY A 38 4.88 -7.73 4.67
C GLY A 38 5.73 -6.98 3.65
N ASN A 39 5.99 -7.64 2.53
CA ASN A 39 6.65 -7.05 1.37
C ASN A 39 5.59 -6.71 0.32
N PHE A 40 5.60 -5.46 -0.12
CA PHE A 40 4.67 -4.92 -1.09
C PHE A 40 5.43 -4.31 -2.27
N ILE A 41 4.80 -4.29 -3.44
CA ILE A 41 5.30 -3.56 -4.61
C ILE A 41 4.70 -2.16 -4.59
N LEU A 42 5.51 -1.14 -4.90
CA LEU A 42 5.01 0.21 -5.14
C LEU A 42 4.44 0.27 -6.56
N ASP A 43 3.12 0.43 -6.65
CA ASP A 43 2.39 0.54 -7.92
C ASP A 43 1.60 1.86 -7.94
N THR A 44 2.06 2.82 -8.74
CA THR A 44 1.39 4.11 -8.91
C THR A 44 0.16 4.04 -9.83
N GLY A 45 0.00 2.95 -10.59
CA GLY A 45 -1.18 2.70 -11.42
C GLY A 45 -2.36 2.11 -10.64
N ALA A 46 -2.12 1.60 -9.43
CA ALA A 46 -3.16 1.05 -8.59
C ALA A 46 -3.91 2.14 -7.80
N SER A 47 -5.23 2.15 -7.90
CA SER A 47 -6.10 3.07 -7.13
C SER A 47 -6.22 2.67 -5.65
N HIS A 48 -5.89 1.43 -5.31
CA HIS A 48 -6.01 0.85 -3.98
C HIS A 48 -4.83 -0.08 -3.68
N THR A 49 -4.49 -0.22 -2.40
CA THR A 49 -3.63 -1.33 -1.96
C THR A 49 -4.40 -2.64 -2.11
N VAL A 50 -3.83 -3.58 -2.86
CA VAL A 50 -4.39 -4.91 -3.07
C VAL A 50 -3.51 -5.94 -2.35
N VAL A 51 -4.17 -6.91 -1.73
CA VAL A 51 -3.53 -8.04 -1.05
C VAL A 51 -4.19 -9.30 -1.60
N ASP A 52 -3.38 -10.33 -1.83
CA ASP A 52 -3.90 -11.66 -2.17
C ASP A 52 -4.87 -12.13 -1.07
N GLU A 53 -6.03 -12.65 -1.46
CA GLU A 53 -7.02 -13.16 -0.52
C GLU A 53 -6.45 -14.29 0.34
N ALA A 54 -5.54 -15.12 -0.19
CA ALA A 54 -4.85 -16.16 0.58
C ALA A 54 -3.97 -15.56 1.70
N ALA A 55 -3.48 -14.33 1.54
CA ALA A 55 -2.70 -13.62 2.54
C ALA A 55 -3.55 -12.80 3.53
N SER A 56 -4.88 -12.75 3.35
CA SER A 56 -5.77 -11.93 4.20
C SER A 56 -5.69 -12.29 5.69
N GLY A 57 -5.61 -13.59 6.01
CA GLY A 57 -5.47 -14.06 7.38
C GLY A 57 -4.17 -13.60 8.05
N LYS A 58 -3.06 -13.62 7.31
CA LYS A 58 -1.74 -13.16 7.80
C LYS A 58 -1.78 -11.70 8.26
N PHE A 59 -2.50 -10.85 7.53
CA PHE A 59 -2.62 -9.43 7.84
C PHE A 59 -3.88 -9.10 8.66
N SER A 60 -4.59 -10.10 9.18
CA SER A 60 -5.82 -9.91 9.96
C SER A 60 -6.84 -8.99 9.28
N LEU A 61 -6.96 -9.10 7.95
CA LEU A 61 -7.87 -8.24 7.19
C LEU A 61 -9.32 -8.61 7.50
N LYS A 62 -10.14 -7.61 7.82
CA LYS A 62 -11.58 -7.77 7.99
C LYS A 62 -12.28 -7.30 6.73
N PHE A 63 -13.08 -8.17 6.13
CA PHE A 63 -13.84 -7.84 4.93
C PHE A 63 -15.14 -7.14 5.29
N SER A 64 -15.52 -6.13 4.52
CA SER A 64 -16.84 -5.53 4.66
C SER A 64 -17.91 -6.46 4.09
N ASN A 65 -19.14 -6.35 4.58
CA ASN A 65 -20.28 -7.10 4.06
C ASN A 65 -20.75 -6.61 2.67
N LYS A 66 -20.09 -5.60 2.09
CA LYS A 66 -20.42 -5.11 0.75
C LYS A 66 -19.98 -6.13 -0.31
N ALA A 67 -20.74 -6.19 -1.40
CA ALA A 67 -20.46 -7.05 -2.53
C ALA A 67 -19.02 -6.88 -3.06
N SER A 68 -18.48 -7.96 -3.64
CA SER A 68 -17.21 -7.92 -4.33
C SER A 68 -17.24 -6.89 -5.45
N LYS A 69 -16.14 -6.17 -5.63
CA LYS A 69 -15.97 -5.21 -6.72
C LYS A 69 -15.06 -5.79 -7.76
N ASP A 70 -15.34 -5.48 -9.02
CA ASP A 70 -14.42 -5.75 -10.09
C ASP A 70 -13.29 -4.71 -10.07
N ALA A 71 -12.06 -5.20 -10.15
CA ALA A 71 -10.87 -4.39 -10.38
C ALA A 71 -10.32 -4.69 -11.77
N GLY A 72 -9.84 -3.65 -12.44
CA GLY A 72 -9.05 -3.78 -13.66
C GLY A 72 -7.61 -4.15 -13.35
N GLY A 73 -6.99 -4.93 -14.22
CA GLY A 73 -5.58 -5.28 -14.16
C GLY A 73 -5.03 -5.56 -15.55
N LEU A 74 -3.73 -5.81 -15.65
CA LEU A 74 -3.12 -6.30 -16.88
C LEU A 74 -3.57 -7.74 -17.12
N GLY A 75 -4.66 -7.92 -17.88
CA GLY A 75 -5.28 -9.20 -18.22
C GLY A 75 -6.70 -9.04 -18.76
N ASN A 76 -7.20 -10.01 -19.53
CA ASN A 76 -8.50 -9.93 -20.22
C ASN A 76 -9.73 -10.14 -19.31
N SER A 77 -9.54 -10.38 -18.01
CA SER A 77 -10.65 -10.71 -17.10
C SER A 77 -10.68 -9.78 -15.88
N ALA A 78 -11.87 -9.37 -15.49
CA ALA A 78 -12.11 -8.62 -14.27
C ALA A 78 -11.61 -9.41 -13.05
N LEU A 79 -10.81 -8.77 -12.20
CA LEU A 79 -10.38 -9.32 -10.92
C LEU A 79 -11.47 -9.07 -9.88
N LYS A 80 -12.05 -10.13 -9.33
CA LYS A 80 -12.97 -10.00 -8.20
C LYS A 80 -12.17 -9.60 -6.96
N THR A 81 -12.55 -8.50 -6.34
CA THR A 81 -11.92 -7.98 -5.12
C THR A 81 -12.93 -7.86 -3.99
N ARG A 82 -12.47 -8.01 -2.75
CA ARG A 82 -13.26 -7.77 -1.54
C ARG A 82 -12.69 -6.58 -0.79
N LYS A 83 -13.54 -5.61 -0.44
CA LYS A 83 -13.11 -4.45 0.32
C LYS A 83 -12.81 -4.86 1.77
N SER A 84 -11.63 -4.50 2.25
CA SER A 84 -11.29 -4.54 3.66
C SER A 84 -11.25 -3.12 4.25
N THR A 85 -11.70 -2.97 5.50
CA THR A 85 -11.85 -1.67 6.20
C THR A 85 -11.22 -1.71 7.58
N GLY A 86 -10.87 -0.53 8.13
CA GLY A 86 -10.24 -0.43 9.45
C GLY A 86 -8.80 -0.95 9.50
N ASN A 87 -8.11 -0.96 8.36
CA ASN A 87 -6.72 -1.40 8.30
C ASN A 87 -5.76 -0.28 8.68
N MET A 88 -4.73 -0.62 9.45
CA MET A 88 -3.62 0.27 9.74
C MET A 88 -2.41 -0.12 8.89
N ILE A 89 -1.91 0.83 8.09
CA ILE A 89 -0.68 0.70 7.33
C ILE A 89 0.39 1.53 8.01
N ASP A 90 1.53 0.92 8.34
CA ASP A 90 2.69 1.60 8.90
C ASP A 90 3.89 1.46 7.95
N LEU A 91 4.35 2.62 7.49
CA LEU A 91 5.49 2.80 6.62
C LEU A 91 6.66 3.38 7.44
N LYS A 92 7.32 2.52 8.24
CA LYS A 92 8.48 2.91 9.07
C LYS A 92 8.21 4.08 10.03
N GLY A 93 7.08 4.05 10.71
CA GLY A 93 6.62 5.09 11.64
C GLY A 93 5.67 6.09 11.00
N PHE A 94 5.56 6.13 9.66
CA PHE A 94 4.50 6.87 9.00
C PHE A 94 3.22 6.05 8.93
N GLN A 95 2.31 6.33 9.86
CA GLN A 95 1.06 5.60 10.00
C GLN A 95 -0.04 6.22 9.14
N ILE A 96 -0.61 5.39 8.26
CA ILE A 96 -1.80 5.71 7.48
C ILE A 96 -2.93 4.87 8.05
N LYS A 97 -3.87 5.53 8.73
CA LYS A 97 -5.15 4.94 9.10
C LYS A 97 -6.17 5.35 8.04
N LYS A 98 -6.67 4.37 7.29
CA LYS A 98 -7.81 4.60 6.40
C LYS A 98 -9.08 4.17 7.13
N ALA A 99 -9.98 5.12 7.33
CA ALA A 99 -11.33 4.88 7.88
C ALA A 99 -12.11 3.91 6.99
#